data_AF-A0A7Y0XVF2-F1
#
_entry.id   AF-A0A7Y0XVF2-F1
#
_cell.length_a   1.000
_cell.length_b   1.000
_cell.length_c   1.000
_cell.angle_alpha   90.00
_cell.angle_beta   90.00
_cell.angle_gamma   90.00
#
_symmetry.space_group_name_H-M   'P 1'
#
loop_
_entity.id
_entity.type
_entity.pdbx_description
1 polymer ?
#
loop_
_entity_poly.entity_id
_entity_poly.type
_entity_poly.pdbx_seq_one_letter_code
_entity_poly.pdbx_strand_id
1 'polypeptide(L)' 'MISNETDERKVSGQEQSEEAIRLSAYYLWELKGSEHGSDVDHWLEAEEALKD' A
#
# COMPACT_ATOMS: atom_id res chain seq x y z
N MET A 1 33.02 15.63 -1.05
CA MET A 1 31.61 15.74 -0.64
C MET A 1 30.78 15.04 -1.71
N ILE A 2 30.57 13.73 -1.59
CA ILE A 2 29.57 12.95 -2.36
C ILE A 2 29.47 11.63 -1.60
N SER A 3 28.36 11.40 -0.91
CA SER A 3 27.91 10.09 -0.43
C SER A 3 26.45 10.16 -0.03
N ASN A 4 25.58 10.41 -1.00
CA ASN A 4 24.14 10.12 -0.91
C ASN A 4 23.71 9.56 -2.27
N GLU A 5 24.30 8.44 -2.69
CA GLU A 5 23.91 7.71 -3.92
C GLU A 5 23.17 6.40 -3.59
N THR A 6 22.38 6.40 -2.50
CA THR A 6 21.74 5.17 -2.02
C THR A 6 20.28 5.34 -1.60
N ASP A 7 19.52 6.22 -2.24
CA ASP A 7 18.09 6.34 -1.91
C ASP A 7 17.12 6.48 -3.10
N GLU A 8 17.62 6.67 -4.33
CA GLU A 8 16.73 6.95 -5.47
C GLU A 8 16.19 5.68 -6.15
N ARG A 9 16.74 4.50 -5.83
CA ARG A 9 16.37 3.23 -6.49
C ARG A 9 15.40 2.37 -5.68
N LYS A 10 15.21 2.61 -4.38
CA LYS A 10 14.27 1.85 -3.54
C LYS A 10 12.85 2.43 -3.51
N VAL A 11 12.74 3.75 -3.66
CA VAL A 11 11.45 4.46 -3.62
C VAL A 11 10.49 3.98 -4.72
N SER A 12 10.96 3.72 -5.94
CA SER A 12 10.08 3.36 -7.06
C SER A 12 9.35 2.00 -6.94
N GLY A 13 9.90 1.05 -6.17
CA GLY A 13 9.27 -0.25 -5.94
C GLY A 13 8.32 -0.23 -4.74
N GLN A 14 8.64 0.57 -3.73
CA GLN A 14 7.81 0.72 -2.52
C GLN A 14 6.58 1.59 -2.79
N GLU A 15 6.71 2.68 -3.54
CA GLU A 15 5.56 3.52 -3.93
C GLU A 15 4.56 2.77 -4.82
N GLN A 16 5.03 1.97 -5.78
CA GLN A 16 4.14 1.11 -6.58
C GLN A 16 3.37 0.10 -5.73
N SER A 17 4.01 -0.40 -4.67
CA SER A 17 3.37 -1.31 -3.71
C SER A 17 2.31 -0.57 -2.92
N GLU A 18 2.62 0.60 -2.39
CA GLU A 18 1.68 1.42 -1.61
C GLU A 18 0.45 1.86 -2.43
N GLU A 19 0.64 2.24 -3.69
CA GLU A 19 -0.47 2.59 -4.58
C GLU A 19 -1.38 1.40 -4.87
N ALA A 20 -0.80 0.21 -5.08
CA ALA A 20 -1.54 -1.02 -5.25
C ALA A 20 -2.31 -1.39 -3.98
N ILE A 21 -1.67 -1.28 -2.81
CA ILE A 21 -2.30 -1.54 -1.51
C ILE A 21 -3.45 -0.57 -1.29
N ARG A 22 -3.28 0.72 -1.59
CA ARG A 22 -4.33 1.74 -1.47
C ARG A 22 -5.54 1.42 -2.35
N LEU A 23 -5.32 1.03 -3.61
CA LEU A 23 -6.41 0.66 -4.53
C LEU A 23 -7.12 -0.61 -4.05
N SER A 24 -6.37 -1.64 -3.67
CA SER A 24 -6.93 -2.90 -3.16
C SER A 24 -7.72 -2.66 -1.87
N ALA A 25 -7.20 -1.87 -0.93
CA ALA A 25 -7.88 -1.52 0.31
C ALA A 25 -9.18 -0.75 0.05
N TYR A 26 -9.17 0.17 -0.93
CA TYR A 26 -10.36 0.91 -1.35
C TYR A 26 -11.44 -0.02 -1.90
N TYR A 27 -11.08 -0.94 -2.79
CA TYR A 27 -12.04 -1.91 -3.34
C TYR A 27 -12.56 -2.87 -2.26
N LEU A 28 -11.70 -3.32 -1.34
CA LEU A 28 -12.11 -4.15 -0.20
C LEU A 28 -13.08 -3.41 0.70
N TRP A 29 -12.79 -2.14 1.01
CA TRP A 29 -13.66 -1.30 1.82
C TRP A 29 -15.02 -1.07 1.15
N GLU A 30 -15.04 -0.78 -0.15
CA GLU A 30 -16.28 -0.65 -0.92
C GLU A 30 -17.08 -1.97 -0.95
N LEU A 31 -16.40 -3.11 -1.14
CA LEU A 31 -17.03 -4.43 -1.16
C LEU A 31 -17.62 -4.83 0.21
N LYS A 32 -16.97 -4.45 1.31
CA LYS A 32 -17.45 -4.72 2.68
C LYS A 32 -18.56 -3.76 3.14
N GLY A 33 -19.00 -2.85 2.27
CA GLY A 33 -20.12 -1.94 2.55
C GLY A 33 -19.69 -0.60 3.15
N SER A 34 -18.42 -0.22 2.95
CA SER A 34 -17.87 1.07 3.37
C SER A 34 -18.00 1.34 4.87
N GLU A 35 -17.79 0.30 5.69
CA GLU A 35 -17.82 0.44 7.15
C GLU A 35 -16.74 1.42 7.61
N HIS A 36 -17.15 2.45 8.36
CA HIS A 36 -16.24 3.46 8.89
C HIS A 36 -15.49 2.90 10.10
N GLY A 37 -14.16 3.02 10.10
CA GLY A 37 -13.29 2.61 11.22
C GLY A 37 -12.50 1.32 10.99
N SER A 38 -12.67 0.68 9.82
CA SER A 38 -11.88 -0.50 9.42
C SER A 38 -10.87 -0.18 8.32
N ASP A 39 -10.60 1.10 8.04
CA ASP A 39 -9.66 1.56 7.02
C ASP A 39 -8.27 0.95 7.18
N VAL A 40 -7.79 0.81 8.42
CA VAL A 40 -6.50 0.16 8.72
C VAL A 40 -6.54 -1.34 8.46
N ASP A 41 -7.63 -2.01 8.83
CA ASP A 41 -7.80 -3.46 8.62
C ASP A 41 -7.85 -3.80 7.12
N HIS A 42 -8.55 -2.99 6.32
CA HIS A 42 -8.59 -3.14 4.87
C HIS A 42 -7.23 -2.89 4.22
N TRP A 43 -6.43 -1.97 4.78
CA TRP A 43 -5.08 -1.69 4.29
C TRP A 43 -4.11 -2.85 4.58
N LEU A 44 -4.17 -3.44 5.77
CA LEU A 44 -3.41 -4.64 6.14
C LEU A 44 -3.80 -5.85 5.27
N GLU A 45 -5.09 -6.08 5.07
CA GLU A 45 -5.59 -7.19 4.25
C GLU A 45 -5.18 -7.03 2.77
N ALA A 46 -5.20 -5.80 2.25
CA ALA A 46 -4.69 -5.49 0.92
C ALA A 46 -3.18 -5.68 0.80
N GLU A 47 -2.41 -5.33 1.84
CA GLU A 47 -0.95 -5.53 1.87
C GLU A 47 -0.59 -7.01 1.88
N GLU A 48 -1.28 -7.83 2.68
CA GLU A 48 -1.07 -9.28 2.67
C GLU A 48 -1.43 -9.88 1.31
N ALA A 49 -2.53 -9.45 0.69
CA ALA A 49 -2.95 -9.94 -0.62
C ALA A 49 -1.96 -9.61 -1.76
N LEU A 50 -1.15 -8.56 -1.60
CA LEU A 50 -0.14 -8.12 -2.59
C LEU A 50 1.26 -8.69 -2.32
N LYS A 51 1.47 -9.36 -1.19
CA LYS A 51 2.75 -9.97 -0.80
C LYS A 51 2.96 -11.40 -1.33
N ASP A 52 2.01 -11.96 -2.07
CA ASP A 52 2.02 -13.34 -2.61
C ASP A 52 2.58 -13.44 -4.05
#